data_AF-A0A7K9EA24-F1
#
_entry.id   AF-A0A7K9EA24-F1
#
_cell.length_a   1.000
_cell.length_b   1.000
_cell.length_c   1.000
_cell.angle_alpha   90.00
_cell.angle_beta   90.00
_cell.angle_gamma   90.00
#
_symmetry.space_group_name_H-M   'P 1'
#
loop_
_entity.id
_entity.type
_entity.pdbx_description
1 polymer ?
#
loop_
_entity_poly.entity_id
_entity_poly.type
_entity_poly.pdbx_seq_one_letter_code
_entity_poly.pdbx_strand_id
1 'polypeptide(L)'
;RWVLNLQCRGSRNFLSALRRAVEVDFKDKDKHKSQGLYLLTTGIPDQETHTVSAYAAEVCRGFDLRLHVCLFSVAEDVGSKRIMPARYANPAETAIAFKEIVQAANGRFHWFGEAGIFESDDISLIVSEVEKANNYSQK
;
A
#
# COMPACT_ATOMS: atom_id res chain seq x y z
N ARG A 1 5.32 -9.52 22.13
CA ARG A 1 4.99 -8.72 20.93
C ARG A 1 6.27 -8.03 20.44
N TRP A 2 7.03 -8.66 19.54
CA TRP A 2 8.35 -8.16 19.11
C TRP A 2 8.25 -6.87 18.27
N VAL A 3 7.22 -6.78 17.41
CA VAL A 3 7.01 -5.63 16.52
C VAL A 3 6.77 -4.32 17.27
N LEU A 4 6.13 -4.35 18.44
CA LEU A 4 5.86 -3.15 19.25
C LEU A 4 7.12 -2.56 19.90
N ASN A 5 8.22 -3.33 19.94
CA ASN A 5 9.48 -2.87 20.49
C ASN A 5 10.39 -2.26 19.41
N LEU A 6 9.96 -2.26 18.14
CA LEU A 6 10.70 -1.63 17.06
C LEU A 6 10.54 -0.11 17.12
N GLN A 7 11.64 0.60 16.94
CA GLN A 7 11.63 2.06 16.83
C GLN A 7 11.65 2.46 15.35
N CYS A 8 10.78 3.38 14.96
CA CYS A 8 10.82 3.99 13.63
C CYS A 8 12.15 4.75 13.47
N ARG A 9 12.93 4.38 12.44
CA ARG A 9 14.20 5.02 12.08
C ARG A 9 14.36 5.00 10.57
N GLY A 10 15.16 5.93 10.04
CA GLY A 10 15.45 6.02 8.61
C GLY A 10 14.47 6.90 7.84
N SER A 11 14.47 6.76 6.52
CA SER A 11 13.63 7.53 5.59
C SER A 11 12.54 6.65 4.97
N ARG A 12 11.70 7.23 4.10
CA ARG A 12 10.69 6.49 3.33
C ARG A 12 11.24 6.09 1.96
N ASN A 13 12.47 5.55 1.94
CA ASN A 13 13.10 5.03 0.72
C ASN A 13 12.47 3.69 0.32
N PHE A 14 11.24 3.81 -0.18
CA PHE A 14 10.41 2.70 -0.54
C PHE A 14 11.01 1.89 -1.69
N LEU A 15 11.57 2.55 -2.71
CA LEU A 15 12.12 1.85 -3.87
C LEU A 15 13.24 0.87 -3.48
N SER A 16 14.13 1.29 -2.58
CA SER A 16 15.22 0.42 -2.12
C SER A 16 14.69 -0.73 -1.25
N ALA A 17 13.70 -0.46 -0.40
CA ALA A 17 13.04 -1.49 0.40
C ALA A 17 12.33 -2.53 -0.48
N LEU A 18 11.61 -2.07 -1.51
CA LEU A 18 10.91 -2.92 -2.47
C LEU A 18 11.89 -3.79 -3.26
N ARG A 19 12.98 -3.20 -3.79
CA ARG A 19 14.06 -3.95 -4.45
C ARG A 19 14.60 -5.06 -3.57
N ARG A 20 14.96 -4.71 -2.34
CA ARG A 20 15.51 -5.67 -1.38
C ARG A 20 14.53 -6.81 -1.09
N ALA A 21 13.26 -6.49 -0.84
CA ALA A 21 12.25 -7.51 -0.60
C ALA A 21 12.15 -8.47 -1.79
N VAL A 22 11.97 -7.92 -3.01
CA VAL A 22 11.81 -8.68 -4.26
C VAL A 22 13.03 -9.55 -4.60
N GLU A 23 14.24 -9.05 -4.36
CA GLU A 23 15.48 -9.72 -4.77
C GLU A 23 16.03 -10.69 -3.70
N VAL A 24 15.81 -10.41 -2.42
CA VAL A 24 16.39 -11.17 -1.31
C VAL A 24 15.40 -12.15 -0.68
N ASP A 25 14.18 -11.69 -0.43
CA ASP A 25 13.21 -12.44 0.41
C ASP A 25 12.30 -13.33 -0.43
N PHE A 26 12.13 -13.00 -1.72
CA PHE A 26 11.38 -13.82 -2.66
C PHE A 26 12.29 -14.72 -3.52
N LYS A 27 13.39 -15.24 -2.96
CA LYS A 27 14.28 -16.18 -3.67
C LYS A 27 13.63 -17.52 -4.04
N ASP A 28 12.54 -17.88 -3.37
CA ASP A 28 11.76 -19.10 -3.60
C ASP A 28 10.43 -18.82 -4.35
N LYS A 29 10.39 -17.82 -5.25
CA LYS A 29 9.21 -17.44 -6.06
C LYS A 29 8.53 -18.62 -6.73
N ASP A 30 9.29 -19.58 -7.24
CA ASP A 30 8.75 -20.73 -8.00
C ASP A 30 7.99 -21.74 -7.12
N LYS A 31 8.11 -21.66 -5.80
CA LYS A 31 7.45 -22.60 -4.86
C LYS A 31 6.02 -22.21 -4.51
N HIS A 32 5.59 -20.98 -4.82
CA HIS A 32 4.29 -20.46 -4.42
C HIS A 32 3.51 -19.95 -5.64
N LYS A 33 2.26 -20.41 -5.77
CA LYS A 33 1.38 -20.03 -6.89
C LYS A 33 1.00 -18.54 -6.91
N SER A 34 0.96 -17.90 -5.74
CA SER A 34 0.58 -16.50 -5.59
C SER A 34 1.30 -15.91 -4.37
N GLN A 35 1.81 -14.68 -4.50
CA GLN A 35 2.56 -13.99 -3.46
C GLN A 35 2.06 -12.55 -3.30
N GLY A 36 2.07 -12.05 -2.06
CA GLY A 36 1.61 -10.70 -1.75
C GLY A 36 2.65 -9.95 -0.91
N LEU A 37 2.97 -8.73 -1.31
CA LEU A 37 3.74 -7.78 -0.53
C LEU A 37 2.79 -6.75 0.07
N TYR A 38 2.92 -6.47 1.36
CA TYR A 38 2.11 -5.47 2.06
C TYR A 38 3.01 -4.33 2.52
N LEU A 39 2.74 -3.12 2.02
CA LEU A 39 3.35 -1.89 2.50
C LEU A 39 2.43 -1.22 3.52
N LEU A 40 2.92 -1.07 4.75
CA LEU A 40 2.29 -0.28 5.80
C LEU A 40 3.00 1.07 5.87
N THR A 41 2.30 2.17 5.62
CA THR A 41 2.91 3.51 5.54
C THR A 41 1.99 4.59 6.04
N THR A 42 2.57 5.71 6.49
CA THR A 42 1.85 6.92 6.92
C THR A 42 2.18 8.14 6.08
N GLY A 43 3.01 8.00 5.04
CA GLY A 43 3.47 9.13 4.25
C GLY A 43 4.01 8.73 2.89
N ILE A 44 4.13 9.72 2.02
CA ILE A 44 4.58 9.57 0.63
C ILE A 44 6.00 8.98 0.52
N PRO A 45 6.29 8.14 -0.49
CA PRO A 45 7.65 7.66 -0.76
C PRO A 45 8.60 8.81 -1.05
N ASP A 46 9.86 8.68 -0.65
CA ASP A 46 10.91 9.67 -0.95
C ASP A 46 11.27 9.73 -2.46
N GLN A 47 10.84 8.74 -3.24
CA GLN A 47 11.04 8.65 -4.69
C GLN A 47 9.80 9.14 -5.44
N GLU A 48 10.00 9.60 -6.68
CA GLU A 48 8.90 10.00 -7.56
C GLU A 48 7.96 8.82 -7.86
N THR A 49 6.65 9.08 -7.79
CA THR A 49 5.60 8.07 -7.95
C THR A 49 5.78 7.25 -9.23
N HIS A 50 6.04 7.92 -10.37
CA HIS A 50 6.19 7.23 -11.66
C HIS A 50 7.37 6.24 -11.67
N THR A 51 8.48 6.58 -11.01
CA THR A 51 9.67 5.71 -10.92
C THR A 51 9.34 4.47 -10.09
N VAL A 52 8.64 4.66 -8.98
CA VAL A 52 8.18 3.56 -8.12
C VAL A 52 7.17 2.67 -8.86
N SER A 53 6.18 3.26 -9.52
CA SER A 53 5.14 2.55 -10.27
C SER A 53 5.73 1.73 -11.42
N ALA A 54 6.69 2.29 -12.16
CA ALA A 54 7.36 1.57 -13.25
C ALA A 54 8.09 0.33 -12.73
N TYR A 55 8.86 0.47 -11.65
CA TYR A 55 9.54 -0.67 -11.03
C TYR A 55 8.55 -1.68 -10.44
N ALA A 56 7.49 -1.23 -9.77
CA ALA A 56 6.46 -2.10 -9.21
C ALA A 56 5.75 -2.92 -10.31
N ALA A 57 5.43 -2.30 -11.45
CA ALA A 57 4.87 -3.00 -12.61
C ALA A 57 5.85 -4.03 -13.18
N GLU A 58 7.15 -3.71 -13.27
CA GLU A 58 8.16 -4.63 -13.78
C GLU A 58 8.26 -5.89 -12.91
N VAL A 59 8.41 -5.72 -11.59
CA VAL A 59 8.57 -6.86 -10.67
C VAL A 59 7.31 -7.70 -10.51
N CYS A 60 6.13 -7.11 -10.70
CA CYS A 60 4.84 -7.79 -10.59
C CYS A 60 4.34 -8.40 -11.92
N ARG A 61 4.93 -8.05 -13.08
CA ARG A 61 4.54 -8.64 -14.38
C ARG A 61 5.09 -10.04 -14.61
N GLY A 62 6.27 -10.33 -14.06
CA GLY A 62 6.96 -11.61 -14.28
C GLY A 62 6.44 -12.78 -13.41
N PHE A 63 5.69 -12.47 -12.35
CA PHE A 63 5.26 -13.43 -11.31
C PHE A 63 3.87 -13.03 -10.81
N ASP A 64 3.06 -13.96 -10.26
CA ASP A 64 1.80 -13.60 -9.55
C ASP A 64 2.12 -13.00 -8.17
N LEU A 65 2.92 -11.93 -8.17
CA LEU A 65 3.26 -11.09 -7.04
C LEU A 65 2.42 -9.82 -7.12
N ARG A 66 1.78 -9.44 -6.02
CA ARG A 66 0.98 -8.22 -5.91
C ARG A 66 1.48 -7.35 -4.78
N LEU A 67 1.47 -6.03 -4.99
CA LEU A 67 1.80 -5.06 -3.94
C LEU A 67 0.53 -4.40 -3.42
N HIS A 68 0.17 -4.73 -2.19
CA HIS A 68 -0.91 -4.10 -1.44
C HIS A 68 -0.37 -2.97 -0.56
N VAL A 69 -1.14 -1.89 -0.41
CA VAL A 69 -0.75 -0.75 0.43
C VAL A 69 -1.85 -0.45 1.44
N CYS A 70 -1.46 -0.35 2.70
CA CYS A 70 -2.28 0.22 3.76
C CYS A 70 -1.67 1.57 4.18
N LEU A 71 -2.32 2.65 3.76
CA LEU A 71 -2.00 4.01 4.18
C LEU A 71 -2.74 4.32 5.48
N PHE A 72 -2.02 4.81 6.49
CA PHE A 72 -2.59 5.28 7.74
C PHE A 72 -2.31 6.77 7.94
N SER A 73 -3.38 7.58 7.95
CA SER A 73 -3.31 9.01 8.22
C SER A 73 -3.71 9.29 9.67
N VAL A 74 -2.83 9.94 10.41
CA VAL A 74 -3.12 10.46 11.76
C VAL A 74 -3.54 11.91 11.62
N ALA A 75 -4.61 12.31 12.30
CA ALA A 75 -4.93 13.73 12.43
C ALA A 75 -3.77 14.39 13.20
N GLU A 76 -3.19 15.46 12.65
CA GLU A 76 -2.06 16.13 13.29
C GLU A 76 -2.48 16.67 14.67
N ASP A 77 -2.23 15.90 15.73
CA ASP A 77 -2.16 16.46 17.05
C ASP A 77 -0.82 17.20 17.15
N VAL A 78 -0.92 18.53 17.21
CA VAL A 78 0.14 19.54 17.11
C VAL A 78 1.29 19.32 18.13
N GLY A 79 1.15 18.38 19.07
CA GLY A 79 2.15 18.02 20.08
C GLY A 79 3.03 16.78 19.81
N SER A 80 2.72 15.93 18.82
CA SER A 80 3.41 14.64 18.69
C SER A 80 4.60 14.66 17.70
N LYS A 81 5.80 14.94 18.23
CA LYS A 81 7.12 14.85 17.53
C LYS A 81 7.45 13.49 16.85
N ARG A 82 6.54 12.52 16.86
CA ARG A 82 6.79 11.13 16.44
C ARG A 82 6.44 10.83 15.00
N ILE A 83 5.61 11.65 14.36
CA ILE A 83 5.23 11.44 12.96
C ILE A 83 6.06 12.41 12.14
N MET A 84 7.01 11.89 11.35
CA MET A 84 7.71 12.71 10.37
C MET A 84 6.65 13.23 9.39
N PRO A 85 6.35 14.55 9.37
CA PRO A 85 5.36 15.07 8.45
C PRO A 85 5.75 14.69 7.02
N ALA A 86 4.77 14.45 6.16
CA ALA A 86 5.02 14.33 4.74
C ALA A 86 5.59 15.69 4.27
N ARG A 87 6.92 15.79 4.20
CA ARG A 87 7.70 17.03 3.98
C ARG A 87 7.24 17.87 2.78
N TYR A 88 6.42 17.33 1.88
CA TYR A 88 6.01 17.98 0.62
C TYR A 88 4.63 17.54 0.08
N ALA A 89 3.89 16.65 0.76
CA ALA A 89 2.62 16.13 0.24
C ALA A 89 1.56 16.06 1.33
N ASN A 90 0.34 16.44 1.00
CA ASN A 90 -0.80 16.28 1.90
C ASN A 90 -1.31 14.81 1.90
N PRO A 91 -2.20 14.43 2.82
CA PRO A 91 -2.72 13.06 2.89
C PRO A 91 -3.40 12.59 1.60
N ALA A 92 -4.12 13.47 0.88
CA ALA A 92 -4.80 13.12 -0.36
C ALA A 92 -3.81 12.89 -1.51
N GLU A 93 -2.80 13.73 -1.65
CA GLU A 93 -1.70 13.54 -2.62
C GLU A 93 -0.94 12.23 -2.36
N THR A 94 -0.71 11.92 -1.07
CA THR A 94 -0.10 10.66 -0.65
C THR A 94 -0.97 9.47 -1.06
N ALA A 95 -2.29 9.55 -0.84
CA ALA A 95 -3.23 8.50 -1.22
C ALA A 95 -3.25 8.28 -2.75
N ILE A 96 -3.32 9.37 -3.54
CA ILE A 96 -3.28 9.31 -5.01
C ILE A 96 -2.00 8.62 -5.48
N ALA A 97 -0.84 9.01 -4.95
CA ALA A 97 0.44 8.41 -5.31
C ALA A 97 0.44 6.88 -5.05
N PHE A 98 -0.06 6.44 -3.89
CA PHE A 98 -0.10 5.01 -3.58
C PHE A 98 -1.13 4.24 -4.40
N LYS A 99 -2.26 4.85 -4.79
CA LYS A 99 -3.20 4.22 -5.73
C LYS A 99 -2.54 3.93 -7.07
N GLU A 100 -1.80 4.90 -7.62
CA GLU A 100 -1.07 4.70 -8.88
C GLU A 100 -0.05 3.56 -8.77
N ILE A 101 0.70 3.50 -7.67
CA ILE A 101 1.69 2.45 -7.41
C ILE A 101 1.00 1.07 -7.29
N VAL A 102 -0.09 0.99 -6.54
CA VAL A 102 -0.85 -0.26 -6.33
C VAL A 102 -1.46 -0.74 -7.65
N GLN A 103 -2.02 0.18 -8.43
CA GLN A 103 -2.61 -0.14 -9.74
C GLN A 103 -1.55 -0.71 -10.69
N ALA A 104 -0.35 -0.11 -10.70
CA ALA A 104 0.77 -0.61 -11.49
C ALA A 104 1.19 -2.04 -11.11
N ALA A 105 0.98 -2.43 -9.85
CA ALA A 105 1.34 -3.72 -9.28
C ALA A 105 0.16 -4.72 -9.15
N ASN A 106 -1.00 -4.41 -9.74
CA ASN A 106 -2.23 -5.21 -9.65
C ASN A 106 -2.61 -5.59 -8.20
N GLY A 107 -2.36 -4.66 -7.27
CA GLY A 107 -2.59 -4.86 -5.84
C GLY A 107 -3.92 -4.30 -5.35
N ARG A 108 -3.99 -4.07 -4.03
CA ARG A 108 -5.15 -3.46 -3.35
C ARG A 108 -4.69 -2.32 -2.46
N PHE A 109 -5.46 -1.25 -2.47
CA PHE A 109 -5.24 -0.05 -1.69
C PHE A 109 -6.27 0.07 -0.57
N HIS A 110 -5.77 0.43 0.60
CA HIS A 110 -6.59 0.73 1.76
C HIS A 110 -6.06 1.98 2.46
N TRP A 111 -6.97 2.89 2.78
CA TRP A 111 -6.68 4.13 3.49
C TRP A 111 -7.50 4.22 4.76
N PHE A 112 -6.79 4.30 5.87
CA PHE A 112 -7.33 4.32 7.21
C PHE A 112 -6.91 5.60 7.93
N GLY A 113 -7.70 6.00 8.91
CA GLY A 113 -7.31 6.96 9.93
C GLY A 113 -7.87 6.58 11.28
N GLU A 114 -7.68 7.45 12.26
CA GLU A 114 -8.12 7.23 13.64
C GLU A 114 -9.66 7.08 13.76
N ALA A 115 -10.41 7.81 12.94
CA ALA A 115 -11.86 7.77 12.89
C ALA A 115 -12.44 6.59 12.09
N GLY A 116 -11.61 5.80 11.40
CA GLY A 116 -12.05 4.64 10.62
C GLY A 116 -11.44 4.56 9.22
N ILE A 117 -12.18 3.95 8.31
CA ILE A 117 -11.75 3.66 6.94
C ILE A 117 -12.18 4.82 6.05
N PHE A 118 -11.22 5.46 5.38
CA PHE A 118 -11.51 6.47 4.35
C PHE A 118 -11.80 5.80 3.02
N GLU A 119 -11.00 4.79 2.66
CA GLU A 119 -11.14 4.08 1.38
C GLU A 119 -10.59 2.66 1.49
N SER A 120 -11.19 1.72 0.76
CA SER A 120 -10.72 0.34 0.72
C SER A 120 -11.24 -0.35 -0.53
N ASP A 121 -10.32 -0.83 -1.38
CA ASP A 121 -10.67 -1.60 -2.57
C ASP A 121 -11.50 -2.83 -2.22
N ASP A 122 -11.20 -3.49 -1.10
CA ASP A 122 -11.92 -4.70 -0.69
C ASP A 122 -13.36 -4.42 -0.29
N ILE A 123 -13.62 -3.29 0.36
CA ILE A 123 -14.98 -2.90 0.70
C ILE A 123 -15.75 -2.61 -0.58
N SER A 124 -15.14 -1.86 -1.51
CA SER A 124 -15.74 -1.56 -2.81
C SER A 124 -16.06 -2.83 -3.62
N LEU A 125 -15.14 -3.81 -3.62
CA LEU A 125 -15.34 -5.09 -4.29
C LEU A 125 -16.49 -5.89 -3.66
N ILE A 126 -16.53 -5.98 -2.32
CA ILE A 126 -17.60 -6.68 -1.61
C ILE A 126 -18.96 -6.04 -1.90
N VAL A 127 -19.04 -4.70 -1.83
CA VAL A 127 -20.27 -3.96 -2.16
C VAL A 127 -20.71 -4.26 -3.59
N SER A 128 -19.79 -4.25 -4.55
CA SER A 128 -20.10 -4.58 -5.94
C SER A 128 -20.63 -6.01 -6.12
N GLU A 129 -20.05 -6.99 -5.42
CA GLU A 129 -20.53 -8.37 -5.48
C GLU A 129 -21.93 -8.53 -4.85
N VAL A 130 -22.22 -7.82 -3.75
CA VAL A 130 -23.55 -7.79 -3.14
C VAL A 130 -24.59 -7.18 -4.08
N GLU A 131 -24.26 -6.08 -4.75
CA GLU A 131 -25.14 -5.44 -5.73
C GLU A 131 -25.42 -6.37 -6.92
N LYS A 132 -24.40 -7.06 -7.43
CA LYS A 132 -24.56 -8.07 -8.50
C LYS A 132 -25.51 -9.19 -8.07
N ALA A 133 -25.35 -9.70 -6.85
CA ALA A 133 -26.23 -10.75 -6.32
C ALA A 133 -27.68 -10.27 -6.19
N ASN A 134 -27.90 -9.05 -5.70
CA ASN A 134 -29.24 -8.45 -5.60
C ASN A 134 -29.88 -8.29 -6.98
N ASN A 135 -29.13 -7.77 -7.96
CA ASN A 135 -29.60 -7.61 -9.33
C ASN A 135 -29.94 -8.95 -10.00
N TYR A 136 -29.19 -10.00 -9.68
CA TYR A 136 -29.49 -11.35 -10.16
C TYR A 136 -30.77 -11.91 -9.53
N SER A 137 -31.05 -11.62 -8.26
CA SER A 137 -32.25 -12.10 -7.57
C SER A 137 -33.57 -11.50 -8.07
N GLN A 138 -33.51 -10.35 -8.74
CA GLN A 138 -34.66 -9.64 -9.30
C GLN A 138 -34.95 -10.02 -10.77
N LYS A 139 -34.16 -10.93 -11.35
CA LYS A 139 -34.36 -11.48 -12.70
C LYS A 139 -35.03 -12.85 -12.62
#